data_AF-A0A511TEH9-F1
#
_entry.id   AF-A0A511TEH9-F1
#
_cell.length_a   1.000
_cell.length_b   1.000
_cell.length_c   1.000
_cell.angle_alpha   90.00
_cell.angle_beta   90.00
_cell.angle_gamma   90.00
#
_symmetry.space_group_name_H-M   'P 1'
#
loop_
_entity.id
_entity.type
_entity.pdbx_description
1 polymer ?
#
loop_
_entity_poly.entity_id
_entity_poly.type
_entity_poly.pdbx_seq_one_letter_code
_entity_poly.pdbx_strand_id
1 'polypeptide(L)'
;MRHHPWTVPTWALLGSLAVGCGASHSHVTWTESPPREDAPVVEKAREAPPPSASADPKGFVARYPNPALCEAAARRVQAESRDEGWAALKACIELTPFTQIRALLGGAWAEDLKVRPEAANLIARVVAQRGGSVPGELQYLQERKIPIFSLASAVERPDTYKGRYVLLRARVADQRSEGERPTVWLVEHTLASVESDAPVGYGETFDTTTTTNGDLGGQTQLTGPGRLGGSLATRERGTVSTTRKHFDNVSDETGREALGRLSGADPFLEARREYVFLARFDGVRLTSGGNDDDAEAPRIPVLTIVSYHAPQALVVY
;
A
#
# COMPACT_ATOMS: atom_id res chain seq x y z
N MET A 1 40.45 9.24 -0.74
CA MET A 1 41.02 8.57 -1.92
C MET A 1 42.25 7.77 -1.50
N ARG A 2 42.10 6.46 -1.32
CA ARG A 2 43.21 5.53 -1.05
C ARG A 2 42.93 4.27 -1.86
N HIS A 3 43.79 4.00 -2.83
CA HIS A 3 43.72 2.86 -3.73
C HIS A 3 44.20 1.60 -3.00
N HIS A 4 43.42 0.52 -3.06
CA HIS A 4 43.85 -0.82 -2.69
C HIS A 4 44.07 -1.64 -3.97
N PRO A 5 45.27 -2.19 -4.21
CA PRO A 5 45.51 -3.04 -5.36
C PRO A 5 45.10 -4.48 -5.08
N TRP A 6 44.47 -5.04 -6.10
CA TRP A 6 44.07 -6.42 -6.29
C TRP A 6 45.31 -7.34 -6.39
N THR A 7 45.26 -8.51 -5.75
CA THR A 7 46.15 -9.64 -6.08
C THR A 7 45.35 -10.95 -6.03
N VAL A 8 45.15 -11.56 -7.19
CA VAL A 8 44.66 -12.94 -7.37
C VAL A 8 45.89 -13.83 -7.57
N PRO A 9 46.01 -14.99 -6.90
CA PRO A 9 47.00 -15.98 -7.27
C PRO A 9 46.38 -17.07 -8.15
N THR A 10 46.80 -17.06 -9.41
CA THR A 10 46.71 -18.15 -10.37
C THR A 10 47.70 -19.24 -9.96
N TRP A 11 47.23 -20.46 -9.70
CA TRP A 11 48.08 -21.65 -9.66
C TRP A 11 47.62 -22.64 -10.73
N ALA A 12 48.57 -23.00 -11.57
CA ALA A 12 48.45 -23.96 -12.65
C ALA A 12 49.33 -25.19 -12.36
N LEU A 13 49.10 -26.24 -13.17
CA LEU A 13 49.90 -27.45 -13.43
C LEU A 13 49.52 -28.69 -12.60
N LEU A 14 48.88 -29.70 -13.19
CA LEU A 14 49.40 -30.76 -14.10
C LEU A 14 50.22 -31.84 -13.38
N GLY A 15 49.80 -33.10 -13.52
CA GLY A 15 50.60 -34.28 -13.17
C GLY A 15 49.79 -35.57 -13.13
N SER A 16 49.95 -36.41 -14.15
CA SER A 16 49.29 -37.71 -14.38
C SER A 16 50.25 -38.89 -14.21
N LEU A 17 49.67 -40.11 -14.11
CA LEU A 17 50.25 -41.49 -14.22
C LEU A 17 50.91 -42.04 -12.92
N ALA A 18 50.79 -43.32 -12.51
CA ALA A 18 50.38 -44.55 -13.19
C ALA A 18 50.13 -45.72 -12.18
N VAL A 19 49.27 -46.66 -12.62
CA VAL A 19 49.27 -48.15 -12.47
C VAL A 19 49.08 -48.83 -11.10
N GLY A 20 48.09 -49.73 -11.05
CA GLY A 20 48.02 -50.89 -10.15
C GLY A 20 46.87 -51.83 -10.52
N CYS A 21 47.18 -52.90 -11.28
CA CYS A 21 46.25 -53.93 -11.71
C CYS A 21 45.78 -54.81 -10.55
N GLY A 22 44.47 -55.11 -10.51
CA GLY A 22 43.89 -56.16 -9.68
C GLY A 22 42.61 -56.68 -10.33
N ALA A 23 42.74 -57.72 -11.16
CA ALA A 23 41.62 -58.38 -11.80
C ALA A 23 40.98 -59.40 -10.84
N SER A 24 39.76 -59.12 -10.39
CA SER A 24 38.87 -60.14 -9.82
C SER A 24 37.82 -60.50 -10.87
N HIS A 25 37.94 -61.69 -11.44
CA HIS A 25 36.95 -62.26 -12.35
C HIS A 25 35.75 -62.74 -11.54
N SER A 26 34.73 -61.89 -11.39
CA SER A 26 33.38 -62.33 -11.06
C SER A 26 32.68 -62.71 -12.36
N HIS A 27 32.40 -64.00 -12.55
CA HIS A 27 31.55 -64.48 -13.62
C HIS A 27 30.13 -63.98 -13.38
N VAL A 28 29.69 -62.99 -14.15
CA VAL A 28 28.28 -62.62 -14.24
C VAL A 28 27.68 -63.49 -15.35
N THR A 29 26.94 -64.53 -14.97
CA THR A 29 26.03 -65.20 -15.88
C THR A 29 24.88 -64.25 -16.16
N TRP A 30 24.76 -63.77 -17.39
CA TRP A 30 23.59 -63.04 -17.85
C TRP A 30 22.41 -64.02 -17.88
N THR A 31 21.57 -63.99 -16.85
CA THR A 31 20.22 -64.52 -16.95
C THR A 31 19.41 -63.52 -17.76
N GLU A 32 19.02 -63.93 -18.96
CA GLU A 32 18.12 -63.17 -19.82
C GLU A 32 16.86 -62.84 -19.03
N SER A 33 16.61 -61.54 -18.81
CA SER A 33 15.40 -61.10 -18.11
C SER A 33 14.20 -61.51 -18.96
N PRO A 34 13.12 -62.07 -18.36
CA PRO A 34 11.92 -62.34 -19.13
C PRO A 34 11.42 -61.03 -19.76
N PRO A 35 10.83 -61.07 -20.96
CA PRO A 35 10.33 -59.88 -21.62
C PRO A 35 9.39 -59.15 -20.67
N ARG A 36 9.71 -57.88 -20.42
CA ARG A 36 8.90 -56.99 -19.58
C ARG A 36 7.55 -56.88 -20.26
N GLU A 37 6.54 -57.50 -19.66
CA GLU A 37 5.15 -57.32 -20.09
C GLU A 37 4.86 -55.82 -19.97
N ASP A 38 4.54 -55.19 -21.11
CA ASP A 38 4.24 -53.77 -21.17
C ASP A 38 3.10 -53.51 -20.19
N ALA A 39 3.40 -52.80 -19.10
CA ALA A 39 2.37 -52.31 -18.21
C ALA A 39 1.36 -51.53 -19.08
N PRO A 40 0.05 -51.77 -18.95
CA PRO A 40 -0.92 -51.04 -19.73
C PRO A 40 -0.66 -49.56 -19.53
N VAL A 41 -0.47 -48.83 -20.63
CA VAL A 41 -0.44 -47.37 -20.63
C VAL A 41 -1.76 -46.95 -20.00
N VAL A 42 -1.72 -46.58 -18.73
CA VAL A 42 -2.83 -45.87 -18.11
C VAL A 42 -2.88 -44.55 -18.84
N GLU A 43 -3.76 -44.48 -19.84
CA GLU A 43 -4.13 -43.24 -20.48
C GLU A 43 -4.57 -42.32 -19.33
N LYS A 44 -3.72 -41.36 -18.98
CA LYS A 44 -4.01 -40.41 -17.91
C LYS A 44 -5.28 -39.73 -18.36
N ALA A 45 -6.41 -40.09 -17.73
CA ALA A 45 -7.73 -39.58 -18.08
C ALA A 45 -7.58 -38.08 -18.31
N ARG A 46 -7.96 -37.60 -19.51
CA ARG A 46 -7.90 -36.18 -19.87
C ARG A 46 -8.50 -35.41 -18.69
N GLU A 47 -7.63 -34.79 -17.91
CA GLU A 47 -8.03 -33.98 -16.77
C GLU A 47 -8.97 -32.93 -17.36
N ALA A 48 -10.20 -32.88 -16.84
CA ALA A 48 -11.20 -31.97 -17.36
C ALA A 48 -10.56 -30.58 -17.46
N PRO A 49 -10.77 -29.84 -18.57
CA PRO A 49 -10.21 -28.50 -18.69
C PRO A 49 -10.60 -27.74 -17.42
N PRO A 50 -9.63 -27.08 -16.78
CA PRO A 50 -9.88 -26.52 -15.46
C PRO A 50 -11.07 -25.57 -15.56
N PRO A 51 -11.90 -25.49 -14.49
CA PRO A 51 -13.09 -24.67 -14.54
C PRO A 51 -12.73 -23.23 -14.88
N SER A 52 -13.58 -22.63 -15.70
CA SER A 52 -13.48 -21.23 -16.12
C SER A 52 -13.54 -20.34 -14.88
N ALA A 53 -12.83 -19.22 -14.86
CA ALA A 53 -12.91 -18.24 -13.78
C ALA A 53 -14.32 -17.66 -13.62
N SER A 54 -15.10 -17.59 -14.69
CA SER A 54 -16.53 -17.22 -14.63
C SER A 54 -17.38 -18.26 -13.90
N ALA A 55 -17.08 -19.55 -14.05
CA ALA A 55 -17.84 -20.64 -13.41
C ALA A 55 -17.34 -20.95 -11.99
N ASP A 56 -16.03 -20.91 -11.76
CA ASP A 56 -15.40 -21.14 -10.46
C ASP A 56 -14.30 -20.10 -10.16
N PRO A 57 -14.69 -18.90 -9.69
CA PRO A 57 -13.74 -17.85 -9.30
C PRO A 57 -12.76 -18.30 -8.20
N LYS A 58 -13.26 -19.09 -7.24
CA LYS A 58 -12.45 -19.53 -6.08
C LYS A 58 -11.43 -20.58 -6.51
N GLY A 59 -11.81 -21.56 -7.32
CA GLY A 59 -10.88 -22.55 -7.87
C GLY A 59 -9.88 -21.94 -8.86
N PHE A 60 -10.24 -20.86 -9.56
CA PHE A 60 -9.26 -20.08 -10.32
C PHE A 60 -8.20 -19.45 -9.41
N VAL A 61 -8.61 -18.71 -8.38
CA VAL A 61 -7.69 -18.02 -7.45
C VAL A 61 -6.88 -19.01 -6.61
N ALA A 62 -7.45 -20.14 -6.20
CA ALA A 62 -6.75 -21.17 -5.44
C ALA A 62 -5.51 -21.72 -6.17
N ARG A 63 -5.51 -21.70 -7.50
CA ARG A 63 -4.34 -22.07 -8.32
C ARG A 63 -3.25 -21.00 -8.33
N TYR A 64 -3.60 -19.76 -8.02
CA TYR A 64 -2.72 -18.60 -8.08
C TYR A 64 -2.89 -17.72 -6.82
N PRO A 65 -2.44 -18.17 -5.64
CA PRO A 65 -2.61 -17.43 -4.39
C PRO A 65 -1.82 -16.11 -4.34
N ASN A 66 -0.76 -15.98 -5.15
CA ASN A 66 -0.03 -14.73 -5.28
C ASN A 66 -0.80 -13.77 -6.23
N PRO A 67 -1.18 -12.55 -5.78
CA PRO A 67 -1.94 -11.60 -6.59
C PRO A 67 -1.30 -11.27 -7.95
N ALA A 68 0.04 -11.20 -8.01
CA ALA A 68 0.77 -10.94 -9.26
C ALA A 68 0.61 -12.09 -10.26
N LEU A 69 0.72 -13.33 -9.78
CA LEU A 69 0.59 -14.52 -10.61
C LEU A 69 -0.85 -14.73 -11.06
N CYS A 70 -1.81 -14.40 -10.18
CA CYS A 70 -3.24 -14.45 -10.51
C CYS A 70 -3.57 -13.49 -11.66
N GLU A 71 -3.06 -12.25 -11.60
CA GLU A 71 -3.26 -11.25 -12.66
C GLU A 71 -2.59 -11.65 -13.97
N ALA A 72 -1.36 -12.16 -13.91
CA ALA A 72 -0.68 -12.69 -15.10
C ALA A 72 -1.42 -13.88 -15.71
N ALA A 73 -2.03 -14.74 -14.88
CA ALA A 73 -2.92 -15.81 -15.36
C ALA A 73 -4.19 -15.25 -16.00
N ALA A 74 -4.83 -14.25 -15.39
CA ALA A 74 -5.99 -13.57 -15.97
C ALA A 74 -5.66 -12.92 -17.32
N ARG A 75 -4.46 -12.34 -17.50
CA ARG A 75 -4.01 -11.81 -18.81
C ARG A 75 -3.88 -12.89 -19.87
N ARG A 76 -3.39 -14.08 -19.51
CA ARG A 76 -3.30 -15.20 -20.46
C ARG A 76 -4.68 -15.62 -20.95
N VAL A 77 -5.64 -15.72 -20.03
CA VAL A 77 -7.04 -16.03 -20.35
C VAL A 77 -7.68 -14.90 -21.17
N GLN A 78 -7.35 -13.65 -20.89
CA GLN A 78 -7.84 -12.48 -21.64
C GLN A 78 -7.46 -12.51 -23.12
N ALA A 79 -6.27 -13.04 -23.44
CA ALA A 79 -5.80 -13.17 -24.81
C ALA A 79 -6.68 -14.13 -25.64
N GLU A 80 -7.33 -15.09 -24.98
CA GLU A 80 -8.25 -16.05 -25.61
C GLU A 80 -9.71 -15.56 -25.54
N SER A 81 -10.13 -15.02 -24.40
CA SER A 81 -11.48 -14.49 -24.18
C SER A 81 -11.46 -13.29 -23.24
N ARG A 82 -11.91 -12.13 -23.74
CA ARG A 82 -11.91 -10.87 -23.00
C ARG A 82 -12.82 -10.92 -21.77
N ASP A 83 -14.01 -11.50 -21.88
CA ASP A 83 -14.96 -11.60 -20.77
C ASP A 83 -14.48 -12.58 -19.70
N GLU A 84 -13.87 -13.69 -20.11
CA GLU A 84 -13.33 -14.69 -19.20
C GLU A 84 -12.10 -14.16 -18.46
N GLY A 85 -11.20 -13.46 -19.17
CA GLY A 85 -10.07 -12.77 -18.56
C GLY A 85 -10.51 -11.68 -17.59
N TRP A 86 -11.59 -10.96 -17.89
CA TRP A 86 -12.18 -9.98 -16.97
C TRP A 86 -12.75 -10.65 -15.71
N ALA A 87 -13.47 -11.78 -15.85
CA ALA A 87 -13.97 -12.55 -14.71
C ALA A 87 -12.82 -13.06 -13.83
N ALA A 88 -11.75 -13.56 -14.44
CA ALA A 88 -10.52 -13.95 -13.74
C ALA A 88 -9.87 -12.79 -13.00
N LEU A 89 -9.74 -11.62 -13.63
CA LEU A 89 -9.18 -10.43 -13.01
C LEU A 89 -10.00 -9.98 -11.79
N LYS A 90 -11.33 -9.98 -11.91
CA LYS A 90 -12.24 -9.69 -10.81
C LYS A 90 -12.01 -10.65 -9.64
N ALA A 91 -11.97 -11.96 -9.90
CA ALA A 91 -11.69 -12.96 -8.88
C ALA A 91 -10.36 -12.68 -8.16
N CYS A 92 -9.30 -12.36 -8.91
CA CYS A 92 -8.00 -12.01 -8.34
C CYS A 92 -8.09 -10.80 -7.39
N ILE A 93 -8.76 -9.71 -7.81
CA ILE A 93 -8.89 -8.49 -6.99
C ILE A 93 -9.75 -8.74 -5.74
N GLU A 94 -10.80 -9.53 -5.87
CA GLU A 94 -11.78 -9.71 -4.81
C GLU A 94 -11.37 -10.73 -3.74
N LEU A 95 -10.64 -11.77 -4.15
CA LEU A 95 -10.30 -12.91 -3.29
C LEU A 95 -8.84 -12.91 -2.82
N THR A 96 -8.02 -11.94 -3.26
CA THR A 96 -6.62 -11.79 -2.84
C THR A 96 -6.32 -10.36 -2.38
N PRO A 97 -5.24 -10.11 -1.61
CA PRO A 97 -4.81 -8.77 -1.24
C PRO A 97 -4.11 -8.08 -2.43
N PHE A 98 -4.87 -7.73 -3.46
CA PHE A 98 -4.36 -7.20 -4.72
C PHE A 98 -4.02 -5.70 -4.66
N THR A 99 -2.74 -5.36 -4.65
CA THR A 99 -2.29 -3.95 -4.51
C THR A 99 -1.68 -3.35 -5.78
N GLN A 100 -1.70 -4.04 -6.92
CA GLN A 100 -0.95 -3.66 -8.12
C GLN A 100 -1.77 -2.78 -9.08
N ILE A 101 -2.12 -1.57 -8.64
CA ILE A 101 -2.95 -0.66 -9.46
C ILE A 101 -2.31 -0.33 -10.82
N ARG A 102 -0.99 -0.15 -10.88
CA ARG A 102 -0.28 0.15 -12.15
C ARG A 102 -0.44 -0.96 -13.18
N ALA A 103 -0.54 -2.22 -12.75
CA ALA A 103 -0.81 -3.35 -13.64
C ALA A 103 -2.21 -3.26 -14.25
N LEU A 104 -3.22 -2.91 -13.45
CA LEU A 104 -4.60 -2.69 -13.91
C LEU A 104 -4.71 -1.53 -14.90
N LEU A 105 -3.91 -0.49 -14.67
CA LEU A 105 -3.91 0.73 -15.49
C LEU A 105 -3.08 0.61 -16.79
N GLY A 106 -2.57 -0.59 -17.11
CA GLY A 106 -1.74 -0.85 -18.27
C GLY A 106 -2.33 -1.90 -19.23
N GLY A 107 -2.08 -1.73 -20.53
CA GLY A 107 -2.47 -2.69 -21.56
C GLY A 107 -3.99 -2.79 -21.72
N ALA A 108 -4.48 -4.00 -22.02
CA ALA A 108 -5.90 -4.24 -22.32
C ALA A 108 -6.84 -3.90 -21.15
N TRP A 109 -6.38 -4.07 -19.91
CA TRP A 109 -7.15 -3.72 -18.72
C TRP A 109 -7.54 -2.25 -18.66
N ALA A 110 -6.66 -1.35 -19.09
CA ALA A 110 -6.95 0.07 -19.08
C ALA A 110 -8.15 0.43 -19.96
N GLU A 111 -8.33 -0.27 -21.09
CA GLU A 111 -9.48 -0.06 -21.97
C GLU A 111 -10.75 -0.69 -21.40
N ASP A 112 -10.65 -1.88 -20.79
CA ASP A 112 -11.77 -2.50 -20.07
C ASP A 112 -12.25 -1.63 -18.89
N LEU A 113 -11.33 -1.05 -18.13
CA LEU A 113 -11.65 -0.20 -16.97
C LEU A 113 -12.41 1.08 -17.33
N LYS A 114 -12.30 1.55 -18.58
CA LYS A 114 -13.05 2.74 -19.04
C LYS A 114 -14.51 2.43 -19.37
N VAL A 115 -14.79 1.22 -19.82
CA VAL A 115 -16.10 0.85 -20.40
C VAL A 115 -16.94 -0.04 -19.49
N ARG A 116 -16.30 -0.86 -18.64
CA ARG A 116 -17.02 -1.83 -17.80
C ARG A 116 -17.68 -1.13 -16.61
N PRO A 117 -18.95 -1.42 -16.30
CA PRO A 117 -19.67 -0.74 -15.21
C PRO A 117 -19.09 -1.02 -13.81
N GLU A 118 -18.52 -2.22 -13.61
CA GLU A 118 -17.93 -2.64 -12.32
C GLU A 118 -16.50 -2.09 -12.11
N ALA A 119 -15.88 -1.51 -13.14
CA ALA A 119 -14.49 -1.07 -13.10
C ALA A 119 -14.19 -0.10 -11.95
N ALA A 120 -15.07 0.88 -11.74
CA ALA A 120 -14.89 1.87 -10.70
C ALA A 120 -14.89 1.24 -9.29
N ASN A 121 -15.73 0.22 -9.08
CA ASN A 121 -15.79 -0.50 -7.80
C ASN A 121 -14.52 -1.32 -7.56
N LEU A 122 -14.00 -1.99 -8.59
CA LEU A 122 -12.73 -2.73 -8.50
C LEU A 122 -11.57 -1.79 -8.17
N ILE A 123 -11.50 -0.62 -8.84
CA ILE A 123 -10.49 0.39 -8.55
C ILE A 123 -10.60 0.86 -7.09
N ALA A 124 -11.81 1.18 -6.62
CA ALA A 124 -12.02 1.61 -5.23
C ALA A 124 -11.54 0.55 -4.21
N ARG A 125 -11.79 -0.74 -4.48
CA ARG A 125 -11.28 -1.85 -3.65
C ARG A 125 -9.76 -1.90 -3.64
N VAL A 126 -9.11 -1.79 -4.80
CA VAL A 126 -7.64 -1.81 -4.90
C VAL A 126 -7.02 -0.60 -4.21
N VAL A 127 -7.63 0.58 -4.34
CA VAL A 127 -7.21 1.78 -3.61
C VAL A 127 -7.29 1.56 -2.10
N ALA A 128 -8.37 0.95 -1.59
CA ALA A 128 -8.49 0.60 -0.19
C ALA A 128 -7.46 -0.45 0.27
N GLN A 129 -7.21 -1.48 -0.55
CA GLN A 129 -6.14 -2.47 -0.30
C GLN A 129 -4.75 -1.83 -0.28
N ARG A 130 -4.57 -0.71 -0.99
CA ARG A 130 -3.34 0.12 -0.96
C ARG A 130 -3.36 1.18 0.15
N GLY A 131 -4.20 1.04 1.18
CA GLY A 131 -4.27 1.95 2.32
C GLY A 131 -5.07 3.23 2.08
N GLY A 132 -5.63 3.46 0.89
CA GLY A 132 -6.58 4.55 0.64
C GLY A 132 -5.96 5.93 0.44
N SER A 133 -4.78 6.05 -0.16
CA SER A 133 -4.22 7.35 -0.60
C SER A 133 -4.92 7.86 -1.85
N VAL A 134 -6.12 8.42 -1.69
CA VAL A 134 -6.96 8.81 -2.82
C VAL A 134 -6.29 9.83 -3.76
N PRO A 135 -5.65 10.93 -3.30
CA PRO A 135 -5.05 11.90 -4.21
C PRO A 135 -3.97 11.30 -5.12
N GLY A 136 -3.06 10.49 -4.56
CA GLY A 136 -1.99 9.84 -5.33
C GLY A 136 -2.55 8.83 -6.34
N GLU A 137 -3.58 8.08 -5.96
CA GLU A 137 -4.20 7.11 -6.85
C GLU A 137 -5.02 7.77 -7.97
N LEU A 138 -5.72 8.87 -7.68
CA LEU A 138 -6.47 9.64 -8.68
C LEU A 138 -5.56 10.22 -9.76
N GLN A 139 -4.31 10.59 -9.44
CA GLN A 139 -3.34 11.04 -10.43
C GLN A 139 -3.09 9.97 -11.51
N TYR A 140 -2.86 8.70 -11.10
CA TYR A 140 -2.66 7.61 -12.06
C TYR A 140 -3.92 7.34 -12.90
N LEU A 141 -5.10 7.45 -12.31
CA LEU A 141 -6.37 7.29 -13.03
C LEU A 141 -6.57 8.39 -14.07
N GLN A 142 -6.24 9.63 -13.72
CA GLN A 142 -6.35 10.79 -14.61
C GLN A 142 -5.38 10.70 -15.80
N GLU A 143 -4.13 10.28 -15.57
CA GLU A 143 -3.15 10.04 -16.64
C GLU A 143 -3.66 9.02 -17.67
N ARG A 144 -4.48 8.06 -17.24
CA ARG A 144 -5.10 7.04 -18.10
C ARG A 144 -6.52 7.39 -18.57
N LYS A 145 -7.00 8.60 -18.25
CA LYS A 145 -8.34 9.10 -18.61
C LYS A 145 -9.47 8.20 -18.10
N ILE A 146 -9.32 7.63 -16.91
CA ILE A 146 -10.39 6.89 -16.24
C ILE A 146 -11.32 7.89 -15.54
N PRO A 147 -12.65 7.80 -15.72
CA PRO A 147 -13.60 8.84 -15.30
C PRO A 147 -14.00 8.71 -13.81
N ILE A 148 -13.01 8.77 -12.91
CA ILE A 148 -13.19 8.80 -11.46
C ILE A 148 -12.47 10.05 -10.93
N PHE A 149 -13.15 10.85 -10.11
CA PHE A 149 -12.69 12.19 -9.74
C PHE A 149 -12.61 12.39 -8.23
N SER A 150 -11.93 13.45 -7.79
CA SER A 150 -11.91 13.85 -6.38
C SER A 150 -13.20 14.59 -6.01
N LEU A 151 -13.57 14.53 -4.73
CA LEU A 151 -14.66 15.36 -4.20
C LEU A 151 -14.38 16.86 -4.41
N ALA A 152 -13.13 17.30 -4.17
CA ALA A 152 -12.72 18.68 -4.38
C ALA A 152 -13.03 19.17 -5.82
N SER A 153 -12.63 18.40 -6.84
CA SER A 153 -12.91 18.78 -8.25
C SER A 153 -14.41 18.85 -8.54
N ALA A 154 -15.18 17.92 -7.96
CA ALA A 154 -16.62 17.85 -8.15
C ALA A 154 -17.35 19.04 -7.52
N VAL A 155 -16.91 19.49 -6.34
CA VAL A 155 -17.46 20.66 -5.64
C VAL A 155 -17.12 21.97 -6.37
N GLU A 156 -15.92 22.09 -6.92
CA GLU A 156 -15.52 23.28 -7.68
C GLU A 156 -16.32 23.48 -8.97
N ARG A 157 -16.69 22.37 -9.65
CA ARG A 157 -17.44 22.41 -10.92
C ARG A 157 -18.63 21.46 -10.90
N PRO A 158 -19.68 21.72 -10.09
CA PRO A 158 -20.75 20.76 -9.83
C PRO A 158 -21.47 20.28 -11.09
N ASP A 159 -21.75 21.20 -12.03
CA ASP A 159 -22.48 20.88 -13.26
C ASP A 159 -21.68 19.95 -14.19
N THR A 160 -20.34 20.04 -14.17
CA THR A 160 -19.47 19.19 -14.99
C THR A 160 -19.40 17.76 -14.44
N TYR A 161 -19.43 17.62 -13.11
CA TYR A 161 -19.19 16.36 -12.41
C TYR A 161 -20.46 15.67 -11.94
N LYS A 162 -21.63 16.29 -12.10
CA LYS A 162 -22.93 15.68 -11.76
C LYS A 162 -23.11 14.33 -12.48
N GLY A 163 -23.47 13.31 -11.70
CA GLY A 163 -23.62 11.92 -12.13
C GLY A 163 -22.30 11.16 -12.34
N ARG A 164 -21.14 11.80 -12.21
CA ARG A 164 -19.82 11.14 -12.36
C ARG A 164 -19.41 10.45 -11.06
N TYR A 165 -18.51 9.48 -11.19
CA TYR A 165 -17.94 8.80 -10.04
C TYR A 165 -16.93 9.69 -9.34
N VAL A 166 -17.07 9.79 -8.02
CA VAL A 166 -16.10 10.39 -7.12
C VAL A 166 -15.55 9.32 -6.17
N LEU A 167 -14.25 9.42 -5.90
CA LEU A 167 -13.55 8.58 -4.93
C LEU A 167 -13.04 9.49 -3.82
N LEU A 168 -13.28 9.09 -2.58
CA LEU A 168 -12.82 9.81 -1.39
C LEU A 168 -12.51 8.83 -0.27
N ARG A 169 -11.52 9.15 0.55
CA ARG A 169 -11.35 8.52 1.86
C ARG A 169 -12.07 9.41 2.85
N ALA A 170 -12.98 8.84 3.64
CA ALA A 170 -13.76 9.60 4.59
C ALA A 170 -14.05 8.81 5.86
N ARG A 171 -14.20 9.55 6.95
CA ARG A 171 -14.73 9.05 8.21
C ARG A 171 -16.23 9.25 8.24
N VAL A 172 -16.97 8.25 8.70
CA VAL A 172 -18.42 8.36 8.93
C VAL A 172 -18.63 9.11 10.25
N ALA A 173 -19.09 10.36 10.21
CA ALA A 173 -19.32 11.13 11.44
C ALA A 173 -20.64 10.75 12.11
N ASP A 174 -21.70 10.64 11.33
CA ASP A 174 -23.06 10.34 11.80
C ASP A 174 -23.83 9.55 10.73
N GLN A 175 -24.83 8.77 11.15
CA GLN A 175 -25.74 8.07 10.27
C GLN A 175 -27.18 8.31 10.69
N ARG A 176 -27.99 8.77 9.75
CA ARG A 176 -29.41 9.06 9.98
C ARG A 176 -30.25 8.19 9.07
N SER A 177 -31.09 7.38 9.66
CA SER A 177 -32.07 6.53 8.98
C SER A 177 -33.42 7.23 8.77
N GLU A 178 -33.46 8.55 8.83
CA GLU A 178 -34.70 9.32 8.72
C GLU A 178 -35.11 9.48 7.23
N GLY A 179 -36.21 8.84 6.84
CA GLY A 179 -36.75 8.85 5.47
C GLY A 179 -36.62 7.51 4.72
N GLU A 180 -36.82 7.54 3.40
CA GLU A 180 -36.85 6.34 2.55
C GLU A 180 -35.45 5.74 2.29
N ARG A 181 -34.38 6.54 2.40
CA ARG A 181 -32.98 6.11 2.23
C ARG A 181 -32.10 6.63 3.37
N PRO A 182 -31.32 5.77 4.03
CA PRO A 182 -30.38 6.21 5.05
C PRO A 182 -29.34 7.17 4.49
N THR A 183 -29.00 8.17 5.28
CA THR A 183 -27.99 9.18 4.97
C THR A 183 -26.84 9.10 5.95
N VAL A 184 -25.63 9.40 5.46
CA VAL A 184 -24.40 9.35 6.24
C VAL A 184 -23.64 10.65 6.07
N TRP A 185 -23.16 11.22 7.16
CA TRP A 185 -22.28 12.38 7.14
C TRP A 185 -20.84 11.91 7.00
N LEU A 186 -20.17 12.37 5.96
CA LEU A 186 -18.81 11.97 5.61
C LEU A 186 -17.88 13.16 5.80
N VAL A 187 -16.80 12.96 6.56
CA VAL A 187 -15.70 13.92 6.69
C VAL A 187 -14.54 13.39 5.87
N GLU A 188 -14.08 14.13 4.86
CA GLU A 188 -13.01 13.69 3.96
C GLU A 188 -11.64 13.78 4.65
N HIS A 189 -10.88 12.68 4.57
CA HIS A 189 -9.52 12.56 5.05
C HIS A 189 -8.54 12.34 3.91
N THR A 190 -7.31 12.83 4.08
CA THR A 190 -6.16 12.52 3.24
C THR A 190 -5.16 11.65 4.00
N LEU A 191 -4.54 10.72 3.28
CA LEU A 191 -3.40 9.96 3.81
C LEU A 191 -2.11 10.67 3.43
N ALA A 192 -1.36 11.11 4.43
CA ALA A 192 -0.02 11.66 4.29
C ALA A 192 1.02 10.73 4.92
N SER A 193 2.28 10.88 4.51
CA SER A 193 3.43 10.19 5.08
C SER A 193 4.27 11.23 5.81
N VAL A 194 4.44 11.07 7.12
CA VAL A 194 5.24 11.97 7.97
C VAL A 194 6.58 11.31 8.23
N GLU A 195 7.65 12.04 7.87
CA GLU A 195 9.02 11.62 8.15
C GLU A 195 9.38 11.92 9.62
N SER A 196 9.83 10.90 10.34
CA SER A 196 10.34 11.01 11.70
C SER A 196 11.73 10.37 11.80
N ASP A 197 12.61 10.92 12.64
CA ASP A 197 13.89 10.31 12.96
C ASP A 197 13.70 9.28 14.07
N ALA A 198 13.81 8.00 13.73
CA ALA A 198 13.80 6.92 14.71
C ALA A 198 15.25 6.61 15.14
N PRO A 199 15.59 6.68 16.44
CA PRO A 199 16.92 6.29 16.90
C PRO A 199 17.16 4.81 16.59
N VAL A 200 18.34 4.51 16.07
CA VAL A 200 18.77 3.15 15.75
C VAL A 200 20.13 2.88 16.34
N GLY A 201 20.27 1.69 16.94
CA GLY A 201 21.49 1.31 17.64
C GLY A 201 21.65 2.03 18.97
N TYR A 202 22.88 2.11 19.44
CA TYR A 202 23.23 2.70 20.72
C TYR A 202 23.42 4.22 20.58
N GLY A 203 22.89 4.97 21.54
CA GLY A 203 23.16 6.41 21.70
C GLY A 203 24.08 6.64 22.88
N GLU A 204 24.95 7.64 22.79
CA GLU A 204 25.82 8.08 23.87
C GLU A 204 25.29 9.39 24.46
N THR A 205 25.13 9.41 25.78
CA THR A 205 24.88 10.62 26.56
C THR A 205 26.17 11.01 27.25
N PHE A 206 26.62 12.25 27.06
CA PHE A 206 27.76 12.79 27.81
C PHE A 206 27.31 13.98 28.65
N ASP A 207 27.78 14.01 29.88
CA ASP A 207 27.51 15.06 30.86
C ASP A 207 28.87 15.57 31.35
N THR A 208 29.31 16.67 30.74
CA THR A 208 30.61 17.27 31.02
C THR A 208 30.41 18.39 32.04
N THR A 209 30.95 18.21 33.23
CA THR A 209 30.99 19.26 34.24
C THR A 209 32.41 19.82 34.29
N THR A 210 32.58 21.04 33.78
CA THR A 210 33.85 21.77 33.86
C THR A 210 33.80 22.68 35.08
N THR A 211 34.73 22.48 36.01
CA THR A 211 34.91 23.37 37.16
C THR A 211 36.20 24.15 36.99
N THR A 212 36.10 25.48 36.97
CA THR A 212 37.23 26.38 36.93
C THR A 212 37.31 27.09 38.27
N ASN A 213 38.38 26.81 39.01
CA ASN A 213 38.68 27.48 40.27
C ASN A 213 39.75 28.54 40.02
N GLY A 214 39.50 29.76 40.48
CA GLY A 214 40.44 30.86 40.40
C GLY A 214 40.64 31.46 41.79
N ASP A 215 41.90 31.51 42.23
CA ASP A 215 42.30 32.22 43.44
C ASP A 215 42.96 33.53 43.03
N LEU A 216 42.39 34.65 43.47
CA LEU A 216 43.02 35.96 43.28
C LEU A 216 43.68 36.37 44.59
N GLY A 217 45.01 36.37 44.59
CA GLY A 217 45.80 36.88 45.71
C GLY A 217 45.84 38.41 45.68
N GLY A 218 45.35 39.05 46.74
CA GLY A 218 45.36 40.50 46.88
C GLY A 218 46.10 40.93 48.14
N GLN A 219 46.87 42.01 48.04
CA GLN A 219 47.52 42.64 49.19
C GLN A 219 46.84 43.97 49.46
N THR A 220 46.06 44.04 50.54
CA THR A 220 45.37 45.25 50.97
C THR A 220 46.17 45.93 52.09
N GLN A 221 46.47 47.22 51.93
CA GLN A 221 47.30 47.99 52.87
C GLN A 221 46.74 48.05 54.31
N LEU A 222 45.46 47.73 54.50
CA LEU A 222 44.80 47.81 55.81
C LEU A 222 44.70 46.46 56.56
N THR A 223 44.81 45.32 55.87
CA THR A 223 44.47 43.99 56.45
C THR A 223 45.46 42.86 56.16
N GLY A 224 46.53 43.11 55.39
CA GLY A 224 47.54 42.08 55.07
C GLY A 224 47.15 41.17 53.90
N PRO A 225 47.92 40.11 53.59
CA PRO A 225 47.65 39.25 52.44
C PRO A 225 46.37 38.44 52.64
N GLY A 226 45.41 38.60 51.72
CA GLY A 226 44.17 37.83 51.69
C GLY A 226 44.04 37.04 50.39
N ARG A 227 43.43 35.85 50.46
CA ARG A 227 43.06 35.06 49.28
C ARG A 227 41.54 35.01 49.16
N LEU A 228 41.02 35.47 48.03
CA LEU A 228 39.63 35.29 47.63
C LEU A 228 39.61 34.23 46.52
N GLY A 229 39.08 33.06 46.85
CA GLY A 229 38.85 31.98 45.89
C GLY A 229 37.42 32.03 45.36
N GLY A 230 37.26 31.84 44.06
CA GLY A 230 35.96 31.65 43.40
C GLY A 230 35.98 30.40 42.53
N SER A 231 34.87 29.67 42.50
CA SER A 231 34.67 28.53 41.60
C SER A 231 33.52 28.80 40.63
N LEU A 232 33.75 28.53 39.35
CA LEU A 232 32.74 28.54 38.30
C LEU A 232 32.55 27.10 37.82
N ALA A 233 31.35 26.56 37.95
CA ALA A 233 30.99 25.26 37.40
C ALA A 233 30.07 25.45 36.18
N THR A 234 30.50 24.96 35.02
CA THR A 234 29.66 24.89 33.81
C THR A 234 29.36 23.43 33.52
N ARG A 235 28.07 23.11 33.37
CA ARG A 235 27.60 21.76 33.04
C ARG A 235 27.04 21.75 31.64
N GLU A 236 27.60 20.91 30.77
CA GLU A 236 27.13 20.67 29.42
C GLU A 236 26.63 19.24 29.30
N ARG A 237 25.38 19.08 28.85
CA ARG A 237 24.81 17.77 28.55
C ARG A 237 24.59 17.67 27.06
N GLY A 238 25.21 16.66 26.44
CA GLY A 238 25.03 16.33 25.04
C GLY A 238 24.54 14.91 24.85
N THR A 239 23.88 14.68 23.71
CA THR A 239 23.39 13.37 23.27
C THR A 239 23.80 13.18 21.82
N VAL A 240 24.43 12.04 21.53
CA VAL A 240 24.76 11.61 20.17
C VAL A 240 24.05 10.29 19.92
N SER A 241 23.18 10.26 18.92
CA SER A 241 22.46 9.05 18.50
C SER A 241 22.49 8.92 16.99
N THR A 242 22.60 7.69 16.49
CA THR A 242 22.36 7.41 15.08
C THR A 242 20.85 7.32 14.87
N THR A 243 20.29 8.05 13.90
CA THR A 243 18.88 7.96 13.53
C THR A 243 18.72 7.34 12.15
N ARG A 244 17.59 6.68 11.92
CA ARG A 244 17.12 6.33 10.58
C ARG A 244 15.82 7.09 10.32
N LYS A 245 15.60 7.47 9.07
CA LYS A 245 14.30 7.96 8.62
C LYS A 245 13.26 6.85 8.79
N HIS A 246 12.18 7.18 9.46
CA HIS A 246 10.98 6.39 9.61
C HIS A 246 9.82 7.18 9.01
N PHE A 247 8.87 6.49 8.39
CA PHE A 247 7.73 7.11 7.73
C PHE A 247 6.47 6.54 8.33
N ASP A 248 5.68 7.40 8.95
CA ASP A 248 4.40 7.06 9.56
C ASP A 248 3.26 7.58 8.70
N ASN A 249 2.28 6.73 8.46
CA ASN A 249 1.06 7.14 7.78
C ASN A 249 0.16 7.93 8.73
N VAL A 250 -0.15 9.16 8.37
CA VAL A 250 -1.07 10.02 9.12
C VAL A 250 -2.32 10.29 8.28
N SER A 251 -3.48 10.13 8.91
CA SER A 251 -4.77 10.43 8.30
C SER A 251 -5.26 11.78 8.82
N ASP A 252 -5.26 12.78 7.96
CA ASP A 252 -5.62 14.16 8.32
C ASP A 252 -6.95 14.57 7.70
N GLU A 253 -7.76 15.28 8.46
CA GLU A 253 -9.01 15.87 7.98
C GLU A 253 -8.73 16.99 6.99
N THR A 254 -9.44 16.98 5.85
CA THR A 254 -9.26 17.99 4.80
C THR A 254 -10.13 19.23 5.00
N GLY A 255 -11.03 19.19 5.98
CA GLY A 255 -12.09 20.18 6.19
C GLY A 255 -13.27 20.08 5.21
N ARG A 256 -13.27 19.12 4.28
CA ARG A 256 -14.39 18.88 3.36
C ARG A 256 -15.35 17.85 3.94
N GLU A 257 -16.63 18.14 3.79
CA GLU A 257 -17.72 17.28 4.26
C GLU A 257 -18.67 16.95 3.11
N ALA A 258 -19.35 15.81 3.20
CA ALA A 258 -20.34 15.39 2.22
C ALA A 258 -21.49 14.61 2.86
N LEU A 259 -22.68 14.71 2.28
CA LEU A 259 -23.83 13.91 2.65
C LEU A 259 -23.97 12.72 1.69
N GLY A 260 -23.66 11.52 2.17
CA GLY A 260 -23.84 10.28 1.43
C GLY A 260 -25.25 9.71 1.59
N ARG A 261 -25.88 9.24 0.51
CA ARG A 261 -27.11 8.45 0.51
C ARG A 261 -26.76 7.00 0.29
N LEU A 262 -27.24 6.12 1.15
CA LEU A 262 -27.10 4.68 1.00
C LEU A 262 -28.28 4.10 0.21
N SER A 263 -28.08 2.94 -0.41
CA SER A 263 -29.16 2.18 -1.05
C SER A 263 -30.10 1.53 -0.03
N GLY A 264 -29.60 1.24 1.18
CA GLY A 264 -30.34 0.68 2.30
C GLY A 264 -29.56 0.83 3.60
N ALA A 265 -30.14 0.38 4.71
CA ALA A 265 -29.44 0.38 5.99
C ALA A 265 -28.35 -0.69 5.98
N ASP A 266 -27.13 -0.31 6.36
CA ASP A 266 -25.98 -1.20 6.36
C ASP A 266 -25.36 -1.26 7.76
N PRO A 267 -25.46 -2.40 8.48
CA PRO A 267 -24.92 -2.53 9.83
C PRO A 267 -23.39 -2.60 9.87
N PHE A 268 -22.71 -2.78 8.74
CA PHE A 268 -21.25 -2.91 8.67
C PHE A 268 -20.55 -1.57 8.39
N LEU A 269 -21.32 -0.56 8.02
CA LEU A 269 -20.83 0.81 7.98
C LEU A 269 -20.91 1.35 9.41
N GLU A 270 -19.78 1.48 10.09
CA GLU A 270 -19.75 1.93 11.49
C GLU A 270 -19.43 3.43 11.56
N ALA A 271 -20.07 4.13 12.49
CA ALA A 271 -19.69 5.50 12.81
C ALA A 271 -18.25 5.57 13.36
N ARG A 272 -17.59 6.69 13.12
CA ARG A 272 -16.20 7.02 13.51
C ARG A 272 -15.12 6.17 12.86
N ARG A 273 -15.46 5.27 11.94
CA ARG A 273 -14.49 4.52 11.13
C ARG A 273 -14.25 5.18 9.78
N GLU A 274 -13.04 4.99 9.26
CA GLU A 274 -12.61 5.48 7.96
C GLU A 274 -12.79 4.41 6.89
N TYR A 275 -13.29 4.83 5.73
CA TYR A 275 -13.47 3.98 4.57
C TYR A 275 -13.06 4.74 3.30
N VAL A 276 -12.71 3.98 2.26
CA VAL A 276 -12.62 4.49 0.90
C VAL A 276 -13.99 4.32 0.26
N PHE A 277 -14.64 5.43 -0.07
CA PHE A 277 -15.97 5.46 -0.70
C PHE A 277 -15.84 5.69 -2.20
N LEU A 278 -16.56 4.87 -2.96
CA LEU A 278 -16.94 5.18 -4.32
C LEU A 278 -18.39 5.68 -4.30
N ALA A 279 -18.63 6.85 -4.85
CA ALA A 279 -19.95 7.42 -4.93
C ALA A 279 -20.22 8.08 -6.28
N ARG A 280 -21.48 8.30 -6.61
CA ARG A 280 -21.89 9.23 -7.66
C ARG A 280 -22.13 10.60 -7.06
N PHE A 281 -21.60 11.64 -7.69
CA PHE A 281 -21.81 13.00 -7.27
C PHE A 281 -23.17 13.51 -7.76
N ASP A 282 -24.09 13.84 -6.85
CA ASP A 282 -25.45 14.26 -7.19
C ASP A 282 -25.59 15.78 -7.36
N GLY A 283 -24.55 16.54 -6.94
CA GLY A 283 -24.52 17.99 -6.92
C GLY A 283 -24.25 18.55 -5.53
N VAL A 284 -24.46 19.85 -5.36
CA VAL A 284 -24.40 20.53 -4.06
C VAL A 284 -25.80 20.95 -3.63
N ARG A 285 -26.10 20.85 -2.34
CA ARG A 285 -27.34 21.36 -1.74
C ARG A 285 -27.01 22.47 -0.75
N LEU A 286 -27.86 23.48 -0.70
CA LEU A 286 -27.82 24.49 0.36
C LEU A 286 -28.24 23.83 1.68
N THR A 287 -27.46 24.07 2.73
CA THR A 287 -27.87 23.72 4.08
C THR A 287 -28.85 24.79 4.60
N SER A 288 -29.75 24.37 5.49
CA SER A 288 -30.90 25.16 5.95
C SER A 288 -30.46 26.51 6.52
N GLY A 289 -30.65 27.60 5.76
CA GLY A 289 -30.37 28.97 6.24
C GLY A 289 -30.05 30.00 5.15
N GLY A 290 -29.69 29.59 3.93
CA GLY A 290 -29.37 30.51 2.83
C GLY A 290 -30.34 30.39 1.65
N ASN A 291 -30.67 31.53 1.02
CA ASN A 291 -31.41 31.55 -0.24
C ASN A 291 -30.48 31.15 -1.40
N ASP A 292 -31.05 30.71 -2.54
CA ASP A 292 -30.28 30.36 -3.75
C ASP A 292 -29.39 31.52 -4.26
N ASP A 293 -29.76 32.77 -3.93
CA ASP A 293 -29.02 33.99 -4.28
C ASP A 293 -27.88 34.34 -3.31
N ASP A 294 -27.79 33.67 -2.15
CA ASP A 294 -26.70 33.86 -1.20
C ASP A 294 -25.49 33.04 -1.63
N ALA A 295 -24.55 33.69 -2.32
CA ALA A 295 -23.28 33.08 -2.73
C ALA A 295 -22.45 32.53 -1.55
N GLU A 296 -22.73 33.00 -0.33
CA GLU A 296 -22.03 32.66 0.91
C GLU A 296 -22.73 31.57 1.74
N ALA A 297 -23.89 31.09 1.30
CA ALA A 297 -24.62 30.05 2.00
C ALA A 297 -23.84 28.72 2.01
N PRO A 298 -23.77 28.01 3.16
CA PRO A 298 -23.00 26.77 3.25
C PRO A 298 -23.61 25.69 2.37
N ARG A 299 -22.85 25.28 1.35
CA ARG A 299 -23.21 24.25 0.37
C ARG A 299 -22.57 22.92 0.78
N ILE A 300 -23.39 21.88 0.91
CA ILE A 300 -22.93 20.53 1.16
C ILE A 300 -23.03 19.68 -0.10
N PRO A 301 -21.96 19.02 -0.55
CA PRO A 301 -22.05 18.05 -1.64
C PRO A 301 -22.87 16.84 -1.23
N VAL A 302 -23.70 16.37 -2.15
CA VAL A 302 -24.55 15.20 -1.96
C VAL A 302 -24.06 14.08 -2.87
N LEU A 303 -23.92 12.91 -2.28
CA LEU A 303 -23.34 11.73 -2.91
C LEU A 303 -24.33 10.58 -2.84
N THR A 304 -24.45 9.79 -3.90
CA THR A 304 -25.07 8.46 -3.83
C THR A 304 -23.96 7.42 -3.70
N ILE A 305 -23.90 6.75 -2.55
CA ILE A 305 -22.85 5.76 -2.25
C ILE A 305 -23.06 4.51 -3.09
N VAL A 306 -22.01 4.10 -3.81
CA VAL A 306 -22.02 2.94 -4.70
C VAL A 306 -21.35 1.76 -4.02
N SER A 307 -20.22 2.01 -3.37
CA SER A 307 -19.52 1.02 -2.53
C SER A 307 -18.59 1.72 -1.55
N TYR A 308 -18.19 0.99 -0.52
CA TYR A 308 -17.19 1.43 0.44
C TYR A 308 -16.30 0.25 0.85
N HIS A 309 -15.04 0.53 1.18
CA HIS A 309 -14.05 -0.48 1.53
C HIS A 309 -13.17 0.02 2.68
N ALA A 310 -12.91 -0.82 3.67
CA ALA A 310 -12.00 -0.46 4.76
C ALA A 310 -10.54 -0.40 4.23
N PRO A 311 -9.80 0.69 4.48
CA PRO A 311 -8.41 0.80 4.04
C PRO A 311 -7.52 -0.15 4.85
N GLN A 312 -6.53 -0.76 4.20
CA GLN A 312 -5.53 -1.59 4.89
C GLN A 312 -4.55 -0.72 5.69
N ALA A 313 -4.33 -1.08 6.96
CA ALA A 313 -3.50 -0.30 7.88
C ALA A 313 -1.98 -0.35 7.59
N LEU A 314 -1.51 -1.32 6.79
CA LEU A 314 -0.08 -1.66 6.65
C LEU A 314 0.63 -1.02 5.45
N VAL A 315 0.00 -0.09 4.72
CA VAL A 315 0.59 0.46 3.49
C VAL A 315 1.24 1.81 3.77
N VAL A 316 2.56 1.82 3.93
CA VAL A 316 3.39 3.05 4.02
C VAL A 316 3.66 3.57 2.61
N TYR A 317 3.38 4.86 2.38
CA TYR A 317 3.72 5.58 1.14
C TYR A 317 5.07 6.30 1.23
#